data_AF-A0A1V6WGV6-F1
#
_entry.id   AF-A0A1V6WGV6-F1
#
_cell.length_a   1.000
_cell.length_b   1.000
_cell.length_c   1.000
_cell.angle_alpha   90.00
_cell.angle_beta   90.00
_cell.angle_gamma   90.00
#
_symmetry.space_group_name_H-M   'P 1'
#
loop_
_entity.id
_entity.type
_entity.pdbx_description
1 polymer ?
#
loop_
_entity_poly.entity_id
_entity_poly.type
_entity_poly.pdbx_seq_one_letter_code
_entity_poly.pdbx_strand_id
1 'polypeptide(L)'
;MTTTIASGLEKARQAAQPAFSKDKKTADLSRDTVDAHTSEPQTTDHGIRIQNPDNWLKVASDRKTGPSLLEDHIAREKIHRFDHERIPERVVHARGTGAFGNFTLYESAEDVSHAGILTDTSRNTPVFVRFSTVQGSRGSADT
;
A
#
# COMPACT_ATOMS: atom_id res chain seq x y z
N MET A 1 -6.89 -17.40 -38.37
CA MET A 1 -5.63 -17.49 -37.59
C MET A 1 -5.51 -16.31 -36.63
N THR A 2 -6.50 -16.09 -35.77
CA THR A 2 -6.59 -14.91 -34.89
C THR A 2 -6.70 -15.29 -33.41
N THR A 3 -6.92 -16.59 -33.12
CA THR A 3 -7.15 -17.11 -31.78
C THR A 3 -5.86 -17.34 -30.98
N THR A 4 -4.73 -17.56 -31.66
CA THR A 4 -3.44 -17.89 -31.02
C THR A 4 -2.75 -16.69 -30.37
N ILE A 5 -3.00 -15.49 -30.87
CA ILE A 5 -2.40 -14.25 -30.34
C ILE A 5 -3.13 -13.80 -29.06
N ALA A 6 -4.45 -14.00 -28.99
CA ALA A 6 -5.27 -13.67 -27.82
C ALA A 6 -4.89 -14.54 -26.60
N SER A 7 -4.68 -15.85 -26.79
CA SER A 7 -4.29 -16.75 -25.70
C SER A 7 -2.86 -16.50 -25.20
N GLY A 8 -1.96 -16.04 -26.07
CA GLY A 8 -0.60 -15.63 -25.71
C GLY A 8 -0.58 -14.39 -24.81
N LEU A 9 -1.42 -13.39 -25.12
CA LEU A 9 -1.56 -12.17 -24.32
C LEU A 9 -2.20 -12.45 -22.95
N GLU A 10 -3.16 -13.38 -22.90
CA GLU A 10 -3.82 -13.80 -21.68
C GLU A 10 -2.90 -14.59 -20.75
N LYS A 11 -2.07 -15.49 -21.31
CA LYS A 11 -0.98 -16.17 -20.56
C LYS A 11 0.10 -15.20 -20.08
N ALA A 12 0.45 -14.19 -20.86
CA ALA A 12 1.41 -13.17 -20.43
C ALA A 12 0.83 -12.32 -19.28
N ARG A 13 -0.48 -12.01 -19.32
CA ARG A 13 -1.19 -11.38 -18.20
C ARG A 13 -1.26 -12.27 -16.96
N GLN A 14 -1.49 -13.57 -17.11
CA GLN A 14 -1.48 -14.53 -15.99
C GLN A 14 -0.06 -14.77 -15.43
N ALA A 15 0.99 -14.71 -16.26
CA ALA A 15 2.38 -14.80 -15.81
C ALA A 15 2.88 -13.49 -15.19
N ALA A 16 2.30 -12.36 -15.57
CA ALA A 16 2.52 -11.04 -14.98
C ALA A 16 1.61 -10.76 -13.77
N GLN A 17 0.63 -11.63 -13.47
CA GLN A 17 0.01 -11.63 -12.15
C GLN A 17 1.12 -12.06 -11.18
N PRO A 18 1.52 -11.20 -10.24
CA PRO A 18 2.53 -11.60 -9.28
C PRO A 18 2.00 -12.84 -8.57
N ALA A 19 2.86 -13.85 -8.41
CA ALA A 19 2.58 -15.09 -7.70
C ALA A 19 2.36 -14.87 -6.19
N PHE A 20 1.71 -13.78 -5.78
CA PHE A 20 1.04 -13.62 -4.50
C PHE A 20 -0.20 -14.53 -4.50
N SER A 21 0.03 -15.84 -4.53
CA SER A 21 -1.04 -16.82 -4.53
C SER A 21 -1.82 -16.73 -3.22
N LYS A 22 -3.02 -16.14 -3.24
CA LYS A 22 -4.18 -16.44 -2.38
C LYS A 22 -3.93 -16.70 -0.87
N ASP A 23 -2.94 -16.07 -0.25
CA ASP A 23 -2.75 -16.21 1.20
C ASP A 23 -3.92 -15.53 1.93
N LYS A 24 -4.40 -16.16 3.02
CA LYS A 24 -5.54 -15.64 3.81
C LYS A 24 -5.32 -14.18 4.24
N LYS A 25 -4.07 -13.80 4.51
CA LYS A 25 -3.73 -12.43 4.89
C LYS A 25 -3.82 -11.43 3.72
N THR A 26 -3.40 -11.83 2.52
CA THR A 26 -3.53 -10.98 1.33
C THR A 26 -4.99 -10.80 0.94
N ALA A 27 -5.80 -11.86 1.05
CA ALA A 27 -7.25 -11.77 0.86
C ALA A 27 -7.90 -10.83 1.89
N ASP A 28 -7.48 -10.92 3.16
CA ASP A 28 -7.92 -10.02 4.23
C ASP A 28 -7.61 -8.55 3.97
N LEU A 29 -6.44 -8.23 3.38
CA LEU A 29 -6.01 -6.88 3.04
C LEU A 29 -6.74 -6.29 1.82
N SER A 30 -7.32 -7.14 0.96
CA SER A 30 -7.96 -6.68 -0.28
C SER A 30 -9.10 -5.67 -0.04
N ARG A 31 -9.75 -5.70 1.12
CA ARG A 31 -10.81 -4.76 1.51
C ARG A 31 -10.33 -3.32 1.71
N ASP A 32 -9.05 -3.15 2.07
CA ASP A 32 -8.42 -1.86 2.37
C ASP A 32 -7.41 -1.45 1.28
N THR A 33 -7.38 -2.18 0.17
CA THR A 33 -6.48 -1.93 -0.96
C THR A 33 -7.23 -1.17 -2.04
N VAL A 34 -6.76 0.04 -2.37
CA VAL A 34 -7.30 0.87 -3.46
C VAL A 34 -6.28 0.93 -4.60
N ASP A 35 -6.74 0.72 -5.82
CA ASP A 35 -5.90 0.88 -7.02
C ASP A 35 -5.71 2.36 -7.35
N ALA A 36 -4.46 2.81 -7.36
CA ALA A 36 -4.11 4.20 -7.66
C ALA A 36 -4.17 4.52 -9.17
N HIS A 37 -4.25 3.52 -10.05
CA HIS A 37 -4.25 3.68 -11.52
C HIS A 37 -5.64 3.50 -12.13
N THR A 38 -6.69 3.72 -11.34
CA THR A 38 -8.07 3.70 -11.80
C THR A 38 -8.38 4.85 -12.78
N SER A 39 -9.34 4.62 -13.68
CA SER A 39 -9.91 5.66 -14.55
C SER A 39 -10.99 6.49 -13.86
N GLU A 40 -11.23 6.26 -12.57
CA GLU A 40 -12.20 7.01 -11.78
C GLU A 40 -11.77 8.48 -11.59
N PRO A 41 -12.73 9.41 -11.52
CA PRO A 41 -12.42 10.82 -11.27
C PRO A 41 -11.77 10.99 -9.90
N GLN A 42 -10.80 11.91 -9.80
CA GLN A 42 -10.23 12.30 -8.51
C GLN A 42 -11.32 12.92 -7.63
N THR A 43 -11.33 12.54 -6.36
CA THR A 43 -12.29 13.02 -5.37
C THR A 43 -11.58 13.51 -4.11
N THR A 44 -12.26 14.34 -3.33
CA THR A 44 -11.89 14.64 -1.94
C THR A 44 -12.15 13.43 -1.05
N ASP A 45 -11.64 13.45 0.19
CA ASP A 45 -11.91 12.43 1.20
C ASP A 45 -13.41 12.26 1.53
N HIS A 46 -14.21 13.28 1.20
CA HIS A 46 -15.67 13.29 1.35
C HIS A 46 -16.43 12.89 0.08
N GLY A 47 -15.73 12.44 -0.97
CA GLY A 47 -16.33 11.96 -2.22
C GLY A 47 -16.74 13.07 -3.20
N ILE A 48 -16.28 14.30 -3.00
CA ILE A 48 -16.58 15.42 -3.92
C ILE A 48 -15.60 15.36 -5.10
N ARG A 49 -16.11 15.35 -6.33
CA ARG A 49 -15.25 15.30 -7.53
C ARG A 49 -14.41 16.57 -7.69
N ILE A 50 -13.13 16.38 -7.98
CA ILE A 50 -12.15 17.44 -8.23
C ILE A 50 -12.03 17.64 -9.74
N GLN A 51 -12.29 18.86 -10.22
CA GLN A 51 -12.20 19.20 -11.65
C GLN A 51 -10.78 19.65 -12.06
N ASN A 52 -10.09 20.39 -11.20
CA ASN A 52 -8.77 20.94 -11.46
C ASN A 52 -7.87 20.73 -10.24
N PRO A 53 -6.99 19.71 -10.23
CA PRO A 53 -6.14 19.40 -9.09
C PRO A 53 -4.87 20.27 -9.01
N ASP A 54 -4.59 21.07 -10.05
CA ASP A 54 -3.31 21.79 -10.22
C ASP A 54 -3.39 23.25 -9.74
N ASN A 55 -4.60 23.81 -9.66
CA ASN A 55 -4.79 25.23 -9.37
C ASN A 55 -5.64 25.45 -8.12
N TRP A 56 -5.17 26.33 -7.24
CA TRP A 56 -5.96 26.83 -6.12
C TRP A 56 -7.00 27.84 -6.63
N LEU A 57 -8.13 27.93 -5.94
CA LEU A 57 -9.11 28.98 -6.15
C LEU A 57 -8.50 30.33 -5.78
N LYS A 58 -8.53 31.25 -6.73
CA LYS A 58 -7.95 32.59 -6.61
C LYS A 58 -8.96 33.63 -7.06
N VAL A 59 -8.90 34.81 -6.46
CA VAL A 59 -9.58 35.99 -7.03
C VAL A 59 -8.87 36.34 -8.34
N ALA A 60 -9.56 36.35 -9.46
CA ALA A 60 -8.97 36.71 -10.75
C ALA A 60 -9.87 37.70 -11.51
N SER A 61 -9.24 38.62 -12.23
CA SER A 61 -9.89 39.43 -13.27
C SER A 61 -9.15 39.22 -14.60
N ASP A 62 -9.74 39.68 -15.70
CA ASP A 62 -9.20 39.53 -17.06
C ASP A 62 -7.75 40.02 -17.24
N ARG A 63 -7.23 40.83 -16.30
CA ARG A 63 -5.89 41.41 -16.37
C ARG A 63 -4.96 41.02 -15.21
N LYS A 64 -5.45 40.36 -14.15
CA LYS A 64 -4.65 40.10 -12.95
C LYS A 64 -5.10 38.87 -12.17
N THR A 65 -4.14 38.04 -11.78
CA THR A 65 -4.32 37.00 -10.77
C THR A 65 -4.10 37.59 -9.37
N GLY A 66 -5.11 37.45 -8.51
CA GLY A 66 -5.11 37.86 -7.12
C GLY A 66 -4.71 36.72 -6.16
N PRO A 67 -4.92 36.92 -4.85
CA PRO A 67 -4.56 35.94 -3.83
C PRO A 67 -5.48 34.71 -3.87
N SER A 68 -5.00 33.61 -3.28
CA SER A 68 -5.80 32.41 -3.05
C SER A 68 -6.88 32.65 -1.99
N LEU A 69 -8.02 31.99 -2.15
CA LEU A 69 -9.17 32.12 -1.24
C LEU A 69 -9.18 31.02 -0.17
N LEU A 70 -9.55 31.40 1.06
CA LEU A 70 -9.67 30.45 2.19
C LEU A 70 -10.84 29.48 2.02
N GLU A 71 -11.86 29.85 1.24
CA GLU A 71 -13.02 28.99 0.95
C GLU A 71 -12.68 27.76 0.09
N ASP A 72 -11.47 27.70 -0.50
CA ASP A 72 -10.99 26.53 -1.22
C ASP A 72 -10.79 25.35 -0.25
N HIS A 73 -11.81 24.53 -0.12
CA HIS A 73 -11.76 23.35 0.74
C HIS A 73 -10.90 22.24 0.13
N ILE A 74 -10.82 22.14 -1.20
CA ILE A 74 -10.07 21.09 -1.89
C ILE A 74 -8.56 21.28 -1.68
N ALA A 75 -8.07 22.50 -1.91
CA ALA A 75 -6.65 22.81 -1.70
C ALA A 75 -6.25 22.65 -0.22
N ARG A 76 -7.09 23.12 0.70
CA ARG A 76 -6.83 22.99 2.14
C ARG A 76 -6.81 21.53 2.59
N GLU A 77 -7.76 20.72 2.15
CA GLU A 77 -7.81 19.29 2.51
C GLU A 77 -6.55 18.56 2.03
N LYS A 78 -6.15 18.78 0.77
CA LYS A 78 -4.93 18.18 0.18
C LYS A 78 -3.67 18.55 0.96
N ILE A 79 -3.48 19.84 1.27
CA ILE A 79 -2.31 20.30 2.04
C ILE A 79 -2.38 19.81 3.49
N HIS A 80 -3.55 19.81 4.10
CA HIS A 80 -3.71 19.32 5.46
C HIS A 80 -3.33 17.84 5.59
N ARG A 81 -3.70 17.00 4.61
CA ARG A 81 -3.26 15.60 4.55
C ARG A 81 -1.74 15.50 4.40
N PHE A 82 -1.15 16.28 3.51
CA PHE A 82 0.30 16.32 3.29
C PHE A 82 1.07 16.72 4.55
N ASP A 83 0.65 17.80 5.22
CA ASP A 83 1.30 18.33 6.42
C ASP A 83 1.33 17.31 7.57
N HIS A 84 0.39 16.36 7.58
CA HIS A 84 0.23 15.34 8.62
C HIS A 84 0.58 13.92 8.16
N GLU A 85 1.33 13.75 7.06
CA GLU A 85 1.76 12.42 6.60
C GLU A 85 2.74 11.73 7.57
N ARG A 86 3.48 12.51 8.36
CA ARG A 86 4.57 11.99 9.19
C ARG A 86 4.06 11.62 10.57
N ILE A 87 4.13 10.33 10.89
CA ILE A 87 3.99 9.80 12.24
C ILE A 87 5.36 9.61 12.90
N PRO A 88 5.46 9.61 14.25
CA PRO A 88 6.71 9.32 14.95
C PRO A 88 7.33 8.00 14.51
N GLU A 89 8.66 7.96 14.44
CA GLU A 89 9.36 6.70 14.19
C GLU A 89 9.43 5.82 15.45
N ARG A 90 9.80 4.55 15.27
CA ARG A 90 10.06 3.66 16.40
C ARG A 90 11.27 4.20 17.18
N VAL A 91 11.22 4.13 18.52
CA VAL A 91 12.29 4.60 19.42
C VAL A 91 13.64 3.94 19.10
N VAL A 92 13.61 2.65 18.76
CA VAL A 92 14.73 1.87 18.22
C VAL A 92 14.22 1.06 17.03
N HIS A 93 15.12 0.55 16.18
CA HIS A 93 14.73 -0.17 14.97
C HIS A 93 13.89 0.68 14.00
N ALA A 94 14.19 1.98 13.92
CA ALA A 94 13.47 2.92 13.05
C ALA A 94 13.67 2.59 11.56
N ARG A 95 14.92 2.35 11.13
CA ARG A 95 15.25 1.89 9.78
C ARG A 95 14.96 0.39 9.65
N GLY A 96 14.10 0.03 8.70
CA GLY A 96 13.76 -1.36 8.43
C GLY A 96 12.86 -1.55 7.22
N THR A 97 12.87 -2.75 6.67
CA THR A 97 12.07 -3.17 5.51
C THR A 97 11.26 -4.41 5.86
N GLY A 98 10.12 -4.62 5.20
CA GLY A 98 9.24 -5.74 5.48
C GLY A 98 8.79 -6.48 4.23
N ALA A 99 8.52 -7.78 4.39
CA ALA A 99 8.06 -8.65 3.32
C ALA A 99 6.99 -9.62 3.85
N PHE A 100 6.02 -9.92 2.99
CA PHE A 100 5.07 -11.01 3.21
C PHE A 100 5.69 -12.34 2.78
N GLY A 101 5.29 -13.41 3.45
CA GLY A 101 5.70 -14.77 3.12
C GLY A 101 4.84 -15.79 3.84
N ASN A 102 5.31 -17.03 3.81
CA ASN A 102 4.60 -18.18 4.34
C ASN A 102 5.55 -19.04 5.17
N PHE A 103 5.06 -19.52 6.32
CA PHE A 103 5.74 -20.48 7.17
C PHE A 103 5.03 -21.84 7.08
N THR A 104 5.83 -22.88 6.82
CA THR A 104 5.39 -24.29 6.79
C THR A 104 6.29 -25.10 7.70
N LEU A 105 5.68 -25.99 8.48
CA LEU A 105 6.38 -26.88 9.39
C LEU A 105 6.71 -28.20 8.70
N TYR A 106 7.94 -28.69 8.84
CA TYR A 106 8.35 -29.97 8.26
C TYR A 106 7.96 -31.17 9.12
N GLU A 107 8.14 -31.08 10.44
CA GLU A 107 7.85 -32.14 11.40
C GLU A 107 7.11 -31.57 12.61
N SER A 108 6.15 -32.32 13.16
CA SER A 108 5.37 -31.91 14.33
C SER A 108 6.26 -31.86 15.58
N ALA A 109 6.13 -30.79 16.37
CA ALA A 109 6.77 -30.62 17.68
C ALA A 109 5.76 -30.80 18.83
N GLU A 110 4.76 -31.68 18.64
CA GLU A 110 3.68 -31.93 19.61
C GLU A 110 4.17 -32.52 20.95
N ASP A 111 5.36 -33.11 20.96
CA ASP A 111 6.04 -33.63 22.14
C ASP A 111 6.53 -32.52 23.09
N VAL A 112 6.81 -31.32 22.55
CA VAL A 112 7.34 -30.17 23.30
C VAL A 112 6.48 -28.92 23.23
N SER A 113 5.47 -28.86 22.35
CA SER A 113 4.62 -27.68 22.15
C SER A 113 3.20 -28.05 21.75
N HIS A 114 2.21 -27.34 22.30
CA HIS A 114 0.81 -27.42 21.87
C HIS A 114 0.41 -26.29 20.92
N ALA A 115 1.36 -25.45 20.49
CA ALA A 115 1.06 -24.36 19.58
C ALA A 115 0.68 -24.94 18.21
N GLY A 116 -0.56 -24.72 17.76
CA GLY A 116 -1.04 -25.26 16.47
C GLY A 116 -0.24 -24.83 15.23
N ILE A 117 0.69 -23.86 15.36
CA ILE A 117 1.63 -23.46 14.31
C ILE A 117 2.81 -24.44 14.19
N LEU A 118 3.10 -25.18 15.27
CA LEU A 118 4.23 -26.10 15.44
C LEU A 118 3.78 -27.57 15.59
N THR A 119 2.49 -27.88 15.39
CA THR A 119 1.98 -29.27 15.47
C THR A 119 1.29 -29.74 14.20
N ASP A 120 0.88 -28.82 13.31
CA ASP A 120 0.21 -29.14 12.05
C ASP A 120 1.15 -28.90 10.87
N THR A 121 1.68 -29.97 10.29
CA THR A 121 2.60 -29.94 9.14
C THR A 121 1.90 -29.64 7.81
N SER A 122 0.56 -29.78 7.74
CA SER A 122 -0.22 -29.43 6.55
C SER A 122 -0.49 -27.92 6.45
N ARG A 123 -0.22 -27.18 7.53
CA ARG A 123 -0.57 -25.77 7.65
C ARG A 123 0.42 -24.88 6.92
N ASN A 124 -0.11 -24.05 6.01
CA ASN A 124 0.61 -22.89 5.49
C ASN A 124 0.18 -21.63 6.27
N THR A 125 1.12 -21.02 6.99
CA THR A 125 0.87 -19.87 7.87
C THR A 125 1.38 -18.57 7.22
N PRO A 126 0.49 -17.62 6.88
CA PRO A 126 0.92 -16.31 6.39
C PRO A 126 1.72 -15.56 7.45
N VAL A 127 2.88 -15.03 7.08
CA VAL A 127 3.75 -14.22 7.94
C VAL A 127 4.08 -12.88 7.28
N PHE A 128 4.32 -11.87 8.12
CA PHE A 128 4.92 -10.61 7.71
C PHE A 128 6.17 -10.40 8.55
N VAL A 129 7.33 -10.35 7.91
CA VAL A 129 8.62 -10.19 8.57
C VAL A 129 9.09 -8.76 8.36
N ARG A 130 9.61 -8.14 9.41
CA ARG A 130 10.26 -6.82 9.34
C ARG A 130 11.70 -6.93 9.83
N PHE A 131 12.65 -6.66 8.94
CA PHE A 131 14.07 -6.55 9.24
C PHE A 131 14.43 -5.12 9.61
N SER A 132 15.43 -4.91 10.47
CA SER A 132 15.81 -3.56 10.91
C SER A 132 17.22 -3.49 11.49
N THR A 133 17.86 -2.32 11.38
CA THR A 133 19.02 -1.94 12.20
C THR A 133 18.54 -1.56 13.61
N VAL A 134 19.41 -1.08 14.52
CA VAL A 134 19.02 -0.75 15.90
C VAL A 134 19.03 0.74 16.19
N GLN A 135 20.20 1.38 16.06
CA GLN A 135 20.45 2.74 16.59
C GLN A 135 20.01 3.86 15.64
N GLY A 136 20.11 3.68 14.32
CA GLY A 136 19.84 4.73 13.35
C GLY A 136 18.35 5.10 13.22
N SER A 137 18.09 6.39 12.94
CA SER A 137 16.76 6.90 12.55
C SER A 137 16.27 6.31 11.23
N ARG A 138 15.00 6.54 10.85
CA ARG A 138 14.39 5.90 9.66
C ARG A 138 15.14 6.08 8.33
N GLY A 139 15.92 7.15 8.23
CA GLY A 139 16.70 7.53 7.04
C GLY A 139 18.16 7.10 7.06
N SER A 140 18.61 6.32 8.05
CA SER A 140 19.99 5.84 8.10
C SER A 140 20.32 4.85 6.97
N ALA A 141 21.62 4.63 6.74
CA ALA A 141 22.10 3.58 5.83
C ALA A 141 21.78 2.18 6.37
N ASP A 142 21.78 1.20 5.45
CA ASP A 142 21.52 -0.21 5.76
C ASP A 142 22.78 -1.01 6.11
N THR A 143 23.96 -0.66 5.56
CA THR A 143 25.25 -1.38 5.74
C THR A 143 26.24 -0.60 6.58
#